data_AF-A0A3M4P706-F1
#
_entry.id   AF-A0A3M4P706-F1
#
_cell.length_a   1.000
_cell.length_b   1.000
_cell.length_c   1.000
_cell.angle_alpha   90.00
_cell.angle_beta   90.00
_cell.angle_gamma   90.00
#
_symmetry.space_group_name_H-M   'P 1'
#
loop_
_entity.id
_entity.type
_entity.pdbx_description
1 polymer ?
#
loop_
_entity_poly.entity_id
_entity_poly.type
_entity_poly.pdbx_seq_one_letter_code
_entity_poly.pdbx_strand_id
1 'polypeptide(L)'
;MFSPSQSAHLHLNSRYPRQMTLFPSLIDLPRQLRHSEVRDLAWVILAPPMLEVAPWPQRHPLAGSDWVQHPQRLADFLWQLDRDSRPLEDWLALATTRRLGRYYERLWQFAVQHAPGVEIIAANLPIRLG
;
A
#
# COMPACT_ATOMS: atom_id res chain seq x y z
N MET A 1 2.90 48.28 -36.76
CA MET A 1 4.10 47.43 -36.65
C MET A 1 3.89 46.50 -35.47
N PHE A 2 3.51 45.26 -35.74
CA PHE A 2 3.27 44.24 -34.71
C PHE A 2 4.61 43.61 -34.32
N SER A 3 4.90 43.57 -33.01
CA SER A 3 5.71 42.54 -32.37
C SER A 3 5.21 42.34 -30.93
N PRO A 4 4.61 41.19 -30.60
CA PRO A 4 4.38 40.74 -29.23
C PRO A 4 5.46 39.74 -28.79
N SER A 5 5.58 39.50 -27.48
CA SER A 5 6.06 38.30 -26.75
C SER A 5 6.90 38.74 -25.53
N GLN A 6 6.32 38.92 -24.35
CA GLN A 6 6.00 37.88 -23.35
C GLN A 6 7.04 36.76 -23.25
N SER A 7 7.76 36.70 -22.12
CA SER A 7 7.88 35.49 -21.28
C SER A 7 8.75 35.78 -20.05
N ALA A 8 8.12 36.36 -19.03
CA ALA A 8 8.51 36.13 -17.64
C ALA A 8 7.61 35.00 -17.12
N HIS A 9 8.09 33.76 -17.12
CA HIS A 9 7.51 32.69 -16.32
C HIS A 9 8.61 31.73 -15.89
N LEU A 10 9.03 31.90 -14.64
CA LEU A 10 9.57 30.81 -13.82
C LEU A 10 8.59 29.63 -13.87
N HIS A 11 9.02 28.50 -14.42
CA HIS A 11 8.48 27.20 -14.02
C HIS A 11 9.59 26.16 -13.98
N LEU A 12 10.23 26.12 -12.82
CA LEU A 12 10.97 24.97 -12.33
C LEU A 12 9.99 23.81 -12.09
N ASN A 13 9.60 23.05 -13.12
CA ASN A 13 8.76 21.86 -12.94
C ASN A 13 9.58 20.56 -13.05
N SER A 14 10.35 20.32 -11.98
CA SER A 14 10.56 19.04 -11.30
C SER A 14 10.29 17.76 -12.12
N ARG A 15 11.26 17.32 -12.94
CA ARG A 15 11.35 15.93 -13.41
C ARG A 15 12.14 15.08 -12.42
N TYR A 16 11.52 14.75 -11.29
CA TYR A 16 11.91 13.62 -10.44
C TYR A 16 10.64 13.01 -9.85
N PRO A 17 10.48 11.68 -9.85
CA PRO A 17 9.31 11.00 -9.30
C PRO A 17 9.29 11.09 -7.76
N ARG A 18 8.95 12.26 -7.21
CA ARG A 18 8.23 12.33 -5.94
C ARG A 18 6.80 11.90 -6.28
N GLN A 19 6.27 10.76 -5.85
CA GLN A 19 6.20 10.34 -4.46
C GLN A 19 5.56 8.95 -4.49
N MET A 20 6.36 7.89 -4.30
CA MET A 20 5.86 6.52 -4.37
C MET A 20 5.37 5.99 -3.01
N THR A 21 5.32 6.84 -1.98
CA THR A 21 4.65 6.53 -0.71
C THR A 21 3.17 6.85 -0.86
N LEU A 22 2.33 5.81 -0.94
CA LEU A 22 0.89 5.95 -1.19
C LEU A 22 0.14 6.61 -0.01
N PHE A 23 0.63 6.41 1.22
CA PHE A 23 -0.01 6.87 2.45
C PHE A 23 0.98 7.63 3.35
N PRO A 24 1.51 8.79 2.90
CA PRO A 24 2.59 9.47 3.60
C PRO A 24 2.16 9.96 5.00
N SER A 25 0.88 10.26 5.21
CA SER A 25 0.34 10.71 6.49
C SER A 25 0.27 9.61 7.56
N LEU A 26 0.47 8.34 7.20
CA LEU A 26 0.32 7.18 8.09
C LEU A 26 1.64 6.46 8.37
N ILE A 27 2.78 6.99 7.91
CA ILE A 27 4.07 6.30 7.95
C ILE A 27 4.51 5.87 9.37
N ASP A 28 4.12 6.64 10.39
CA ASP A 28 4.45 6.37 11.78
C ASP A 28 3.43 5.45 12.49
N LEU A 29 2.29 5.19 11.87
CA LEU A 29 1.19 4.41 12.46
C LEU A 29 1.62 2.99 12.89
N PRO A 30 2.41 2.21 12.12
CA PRO A 30 2.80 0.86 12.52
C PRO A 30 3.47 0.80 13.90
N ARG A 31 4.23 1.85 14.27
CA ARG A 31 4.95 1.92 15.55
C ARG A 31 4.02 2.11 16.76
N GLN A 32 2.76 2.50 16.52
CA GLN A 32 1.77 2.80 17.55
C GLN A 32 0.85 1.60 17.84
N LEU A 33 0.83 0.61 16.96
CA LEU A 33 0.01 -0.61 17.08
C LEU A 33 0.63 -1.58 18.08
N ARG A 34 -0.21 -2.28 18.84
CA ARG A 34 0.19 -3.17 19.93
C ARG A 34 0.49 -4.58 19.45
N HIS A 35 -0.35 -5.13 18.58
CA HIS A 35 -0.26 -6.50 18.11
C HIS A 35 0.76 -6.64 16.96
N SER A 36 1.62 -7.66 17.03
CA SER A 36 2.68 -7.91 16.05
C SER A 36 2.15 -8.09 14.64
N GLU A 37 1.10 -8.88 14.48
CA GLU A 37 0.50 -9.26 13.21
C GLU A 37 -0.15 -8.05 12.54
N VAL A 38 -0.81 -7.19 13.33
CA VAL A 38 -1.42 -5.95 12.83
C VAL A 38 -0.34 -4.93 12.45
N ARG A 39 0.76 -4.88 13.21
CA ARG A 39 1.94 -4.08 12.86
C ARG A 39 2.57 -4.56 11.56
N ASP A 40 2.69 -5.86 11.36
CA ASP A 40 3.23 -6.44 10.14
C ASP A 40 2.32 -6.15 8.95
N LEU A 41 1.00 -6.30 9.10
CA LEU A 41 0.02 -5.88 8.10
C LEU A 41 0.17 -4.40 7.73
N ALA A 42 0.29 -3.53 8.75
CA ALA A 42 0.47 -2.10 8.55
C ALA A 42 1.79 -1.80 7.80
N TRP A 43 2.88 -2.50 8.14
CA TRP A 43 4.14 -2.40 7.40
C TRP A 43 3.99 -2.82 5.94
N VAL A 44 3.31 -3.93 5.66
CA VAL A 44 3.08 -4.40 4.28
C VAL A 44 2.37 -3.34 3.43
N ILE A 45 1.41 -2.62 4.01
CA ILE A 45 0.59 -1.61 3.32
C ILE A 45 1.28 -0.24 3.24
N LEU A 46 1.99 0.17 4.29
CA LEU A 46 2.46 1.55 4.47
C LEU A 46 3.95 1.72 4.19
N ALA A 47 4.71 0.62 4.09
CA ALA A 47 6.15 0.68 3.83
C ALA A 47 6.43 1.52 2.57
N PRO A 48 7.43 2.40 2.61
CA PRO A 48 7.96 3.00 1.40
C PRO A 48 8.38 1.91 0.42
N PRO A 49 8.28 2.16 -0.90
CA PRO A 49 8.79 1.22 -1.89
C PRO A 49 10.27 0.96 -1.63
N MET A 50 10.68 -0.31 -1.68
CA MET A 50 12.08 -0.68 -1.48
C MET A 50 12.97 -0.24 -2.65
N LEU A 51 12.40 -0.03 -3.83
CA LEU A 51 13.10 0.40 -5.04
C LEU A 51 12.75 1.86 -5.34
N GLU A 52 13.68 2.77 -5.07
CA GLU A 52 13.52 4.20 -5.40
C GLU A 52 13.46 4.43 -6.91
N VAL A 53 14.19 3.63 -7.68
CA VAL A 53 14.16 3.63 -9.14
C VAL A 53 13.98 2.19 -9.60
N ALA A 54 12.83 1.90 -10.22
CA ALA A 54 12.64 0.66 -10.97
C ALA A 54 12.52 0.99 -12.46
N PRO A 55 13.09 0.16 -13.35
CA PRO A 55 12.96 0.35 -14.79
C PRO A 55 11.56 0.00 -15.32
N TRP A 56 10.64 -0.42 -14.45
CA TRP A 56 9.22 -0.69 -14.75
C TRP A 56 8.30 0.14 -13.85
N PRO A 57 7.06 0.44 -14.29
CA PRO A 57 6.07 1.10 -13.46
C PRO A 57 5.76 0.27 -12.20
N GLN A 58 5.97 0.85 -11.02
CA GLN A 58 5.56 0.23 -9.76
C GLN A 58 4.16 0.69 -9.41
N ARG A 59 3.18 -0.21 -9.46
CA ARG A 59 1.81 0.06 -9.00
C ARG A 59 1.64 -0.53 -7.61
N HIS A 60 1.25 0.30 -6.65
CA HIS A 60 0.84 -0.17 -5.34
C HIS A 60 -0.47 -0.97 -5.44
N PRO A 61 -0.60 -2.18 -4.84
CA PRO A 61 -1.80 -3.02 -4.97
C PRO A 61 -3.10 -2.31 -4.57
N LEU A 62 -3.02 -1.40 -3.60
CA LEU A 62 -4.16 -0.62 -3.09
C LEU A 62 -4.38 0.72 -3.81
N ALA A 63 -3.69 1.00 -4.92
CA ALA A 63 -3.82 2.27 -5.64
C ALA A 63 -5.24 2.55 -6.17
N GLY A 64 -6.06 1.51 -6.35
CA GLY A 64 -7.47 1.64 -6.74
C GLY A 64 -8.45 1.73 -5.56
N SER A 65 -7.98 1.66 -4.32
CA SER A 65 -8.86 1.68 -3.15
C SER A 65 -9.31 3.10 -2.78
N ASP A 66 -10.53 3.21 -2.25
CA ASP A 66 -11.02 4.45 -1.63
C ASP A 66 -10.12 4.92 -0.46
N TRP A 67 -9.33 4.03 0.13
CA TRP A 67 -8.31 4.40 1.11
C TRP A 67 -7.32 5.44 0.59
N VAL A 68 -7.03 5.48 -0.72
CA VAL A 68 -6.14 6.50 -1.31
C VAL A 68 -6.76 7.90 -1.16
N GLN A 69 -8.06 8.02 -1.40
CA GLN A 69 -8.79 9.29 -1.27
C GLN A 69 -9.12 9.62 0.20
N HIS A 70 -9.25 8.59 1.03
CA HIS A 70 -9.58 8.70 2.45
C HIS A 70 -8.62 7.87 3.33
N PRO A 71 -7.34 8.27 3.50
CA PRO A 71 -6.36 7.49 4.27
C PRO A 71 -6.76 7.26 5.72
N GLN A 72 -7.55 8.16 6.31
CA GLN A 72 -8.06 7.98 7.66
C GLN A 72 -8.91 6.70 7.81
N ARG A 73 -9.62 6.26 6.76
CA ARG A 73 -10.36 5.00 6.80
C ARG A 73 -9.45 3.78 6.93
N LEU A 74 -8.27 3.82 6.32
CA LEU A 74 -7.23 2.79 6.50
C LEU A 74 -6.69 2.83 7.93
N ALA A 75 -6.43 4.02 8.47
CA ALA A 75 -6.00 4.17 9.86
C ALA A 75 -7.04 3.62 10.84
N ASP A 76 -8.32 3.97 10.65
CA ASP A 76 -9.42 3.50 11.49
C ASP A 76 -9.59 1.98 11.41
N PHE A 77 -9.44 1.40 10.22
CA PHE A 77 -9.41 -0.05 10.01
C PHE A 77 -8.27 -0.71 10.79
N LEU A 78 -7.04 -0.20 10.69
CA LEU A 78 -5.88 -0.74 11.41
C LEU A 78 -6.05 -0.61 12.93
N TRP A 79 -6.62 0.50 13.42
CA TRP A 79 -6.91 0.68 14.84
C TRP A 79 -8.03 -0.23 15.35
N GLN A 80 -9.04 -0.50 14.53
CA GLN A 80 -10.09 -1.47 14.88
C GLN A 80 -9.51 -2.88 14.96
N LEU A 81 -8.67 -3.25 13.99
CA LEU A 81 -7.99 -4.54 13.97
C LEU A 81 -6.96 -4.70 15.10
N ASP A 82 -6.30 -3.61 15.53
CA ASP A 82 -5.40 -3.65 16.70
C ASP A 82 -6.16 -3.75 18.03
N ARG A 83 -7.44 -3.35 18.07
CA ARG A 83 -8.31 -3.58 19.24
C ARG A 83 -8.83 -5.01 19.29
N ASP A 84 -9.05 -5.63 18.14
CA ASP A 84 -9.48 -7.02 18.00
C ASP A 84 -8.73 -7.69 16.83
N SER A 85 -7.57 -8.29 17.16
CA SER A 85 -6.67 -8.92 16.18
C SER A 85 -7.12 -10.30 15.72
N ARG A 86 -8.14 -10.89 16.36
CA ARG A 86 -8.60 -12.26 16.10
C ARG A 86 -8.90 -12.54 14.62
N PRO A 87 -9.59 -11.66 13.86
CA PRO A 87 -9.86 -11.93 12.45
C PRO A 87 -8.58 -12.12 11.61
N LEU A 88 -7.52 -11.36 11.92
CA LEU A 88 -6.24 -11.48 11.24
C LEU A 88 -5.48 -12.72 11.69
N GLU A 89 -5.46 -13.00 13.00
CA GLU A 89 -4.82 -14.19 13.55
C GLU A 89 -5.44 -15.48 12.98
N ASP A 90 -6.77 -15.56 12.96
CA ASP A 90 -7.52 -16.69 12.40
C ASP A 90 -7.21 -16.85 10.90
N TRP A 91 -7.15 -15.75 10.15
CA TRP A 91 -6.79 -15.77 8.73
C TRP A 91 -5.37 -16.29 8.49
N LEU A 92 -4.41 -15.85 9.31
CA LEU A 92 -3.01 -16.27 9.21
C LEU A 92 -2.82 -17.73 9.62
N ALA A 93 -3.60 -18.22 10.59
CA ALA A 93 -3.58 -19.61 11.05
C ALA A 93 -4.01 -20.62 9.96
N LEU A 94 -4.75 -20.19 8.94
CA LEU A 94 -5.12 -21.02 7.79
C LEU A 94 -3.91 -21.41 6.90
N ALA A 95 -2.73 -20.81 7.09
CA ALA A 95 -1.53 -21.19 6.35
C ALA A 95 -0.93 -22.50 6.90
N THR A 96 -0.74 -23.49 6.02
CA THR A 96 -0.10 -24.78 6.38
C THR A 96 1.42 -24.70 6.51
N THR A 97 2.04 -23.55 6.20
CA THR A 97 3.51 -23.38 6.24
C THR A 97 3.92 -22.01 6.78
N ARG A 98 5.01 -21.99 7.57
CA ARG A 98 5.60 -20.77 8.17
C ARG A 98 6.66 -20.10 7.29
N ARG A 99 6.69 -20.39 5.98
CA ARG A 99 7.63 -19.72 5.07
C ARG A 99 7.28 -18.24 4.99
N LEU A 100 8.28 -17.37 5.14
CA LEU A 100 8.10 -15.91 5.15
C LEU A 100 7.33 -15.40 3.92
N GLY A 101 7.60 -15.94 2.73
CA GLY A 101 6.88 -15.55 1.51
C GLY A 101 5.37 -15.82 1.58
N ARG A 102 4.94 -16.93 2.20
CA ARG A 102 3.51 -17.25 2.37
C ARG A 102 2.84 -16.37 3.43
N TYR A 103 3.56 -16.05 4.49
CA TYR A 103 3.08 -15.11 5.50
C TYR A 103 2.78 -13.74 4.88
N TYR A 104 3.74 -13.19 4.14
CA TYR A 104 3.58 -11.92 3.43
C TYR A 104 2.43 -11.93 2.43
N GLU A 105 2.29 -13.02 1.65
CA GLU A 105 1.19 -13.19 0.71
C GLU A 105 -0.18 -13.19 1.43
N ARG A 106 -0.30 -13.86 2.59
CA ARG A 106 -1.54 -13.86 3.36
C ARG A 106 -1.89 -12.50 3.95
N LEU A 107 -0.90 -11.74 4.42
CA LEU A 107 -1.11 -10.35 4.86
C LEU A 107 -1.68 -9.50 3.71
N TRP A 108 -1.12 -9.62 2.50
CA TRP A 108 -1.66 -8.92 1.34
C TRP A 108 -3.07 -9.38 0.96
N GLN A 109 -3.34 -10.69 0.96
CA GLN A 109 -4.67 -11.20 0.68
C GLN A 109 -5.70 -10.63 1.65
N PHE A 110 -5.36 -10.57 2.95
CA PHE A 110 -6.22 -9.95 3.97
C PHE A 110 -6.43 -8.46 3.67
N ALA A 111 -5.35 -7.70 3.42
CA ALA A 111 -5.44 -6.28 3.11
C ALA A 111 -6.38 -5.98 1.94
N VAL A 112 -6.24 -6.73 0.84
CA VAL A 112 -7.03 -6.49 -0.38
C VAL A 112 -8.48 -6.95 -0.20
N GLN A 113 -8.76 -8.00 0.58
CA GLN A 113 -10.14 -8.42 0.90
C GLN A 113 -10.91 -7.37 1.70
N HIS A 114 -10.22 -6.56 2.49
CA HIS A 114 -10.82 -5.50 3.30
C HIS A 114 -10.77 -4.10 2.66
N ALA A 115 -10.09 -3.97 1.52
CA ALA A 115 -9.92 -2.68 0.86
C ALA A 115 -11.20 -2.25 0.11
N PRO A 116 -11.85 -1.14 0.49
CA PRO A 116 -13.02 -0.63 -0.21
C PRO A 116 -12.65 -0.17 -1.63
N GLY A 117 -13.53 -0.43 -2.59
CA GLY A 117 -13.33 -0.07 -4.00
C GLY A 117 -12.33 -0.95 -4.75
N VAL A 118 -11.73 -1.95 -4.10
CA VAL A 118 -10.87 -2.95 -4.73
C VAL A 118 -11.55 -4.30 -4.69
N GLU A 119 -11.67 -4.95 -5.84
CA GLU A 119 -12.14 -6.33 -5.94
C GLU A 119 -10.97 -7.23 -6.35
N ILE A 120 -10.78 -8.34 -5.63
CA ILE A 120 -9.80 -9.36 -6.01
C ILE A 120 -10.36 -10.14 -7.19
N ILE A 121 -9.81 -9.90 -8.37
CA ILE A 121 -10.19 -10.65 -9.58
C ILE A 121 -9.45 -12.01 -9.64
N ALA A 122 -8.28 -12.14 -9.00
CA ALA A 122 -7.56 -13.41 -8.82
C ALA A 122 -6.51 -13.34 -7.69
N ALA A 123 -6.28 -14.46 -6.98
CA ALA A 123 -5.21 -14.63 -5.99
C ALA A 123 -4.50 -15.98 -6.20
N ASN A 124 -3.19 -16.06 -5.94
CA ASN A 124 -2.35 -17.26 -6.09
C ASN A 124 -2.25 -17.82 -7.53
N LEU A 125 -2.24 -16.96 -8.57
CA LEU A 125 -2.04 -17.45 -9.94
C LEU A 125 -0.60 -17.99 -10.10
N PRO A 126 -0.40 -19.27 -10.48
CA PRO A 126 0.94 -19.77 -10.74
C PRO A 126 1.52 -19.03 -11.96
N ILE A 127 2.65 -18.35 -11.77
CA ILE A 127 3.41 -17.74 -12.87
C ILE A 127 4.00 -18.89 -13.69
N ARG A 128 3.35 -19.24 -14.79
CA ARG A 128 3.95 -20.11 -15.80
C ARG A 128 4.79 -19.22 -16.71
N LEU A 129 6.09 -19.26 -16.52
CA LEU A 129 7.03 -18.81 -17.54
C LEU A 129 6.83 -19.74 -18.74
N GLY A 130 6.24 -19.20 -19.81
CA GLY A 130 6.23 -19.83 -21.13
C GLY A 130 7.53 -19.55 -21.86
#